data_AF-A0A3C0FHQ2-F1
#
_entry.id   AF-A0A3C0FHQ2-F1
#
_cell.length_a   1.000
_cell.length_b   1.000
_cell.length_c   1.000
_cell.angle_alpha   90.00
_cell.angle_beta   90.00
_cell.angle_gamma   90.00
#
_symmetry.space_group_name_H-M   'P 1'
#
loop_
_entity.id
_entity.type
_entity.pdbx_description
1 polymer ?
#
loop_
_entity_poly.entity_id
_entity_poly.type
_entity_poly.pdbx_seq_one_letter_code
_entity_poly.pdbx_strand_id
1 'polypeptide(L)'
;FDHIGCHHEFENRVCHRCEADLLAAPTRKNTLADPYVTDEIFTKLPPLPYSSTTYAVKAAPATRIVEDGDVIDLGDRHFEVIHTPGHSPGGIALWEKATGILFSGDIVYDGPLIEDTYHANATDYVRSMERLYDLPVRVVHGGHFASYGGERHREIIKSWLRKRT
;
A
#
# COMPACT_ATOMS: atom_id res chain seq x y z
N PHE A 1 -7.24 -5.35 -5.68
CA PHE A 1 -6.62 -4.56 -6.75
C PHE A 1 -5.58 -3.70 -6.05
N ASP A 2 -4.31 -4.08 -6.11
CA ASP A 2 -3.21 -3.28 -5.56
C ASP A 2 -2.66 -2.38 -6.68
N HIS A 3 -2.30 -1.15 -6.35
CA HIS A 3 -2.30 0.03 -7.21
C HIS A 3 -1.11 0.11 -8.20
N ILE A 4 -0.69 -1.01 -8.79
CA ILE A 4 0.48 -1.03 -9.69
C ILE A 4 0.17 -0.66 -11.16
N GLY A 5 -1.09 -0.34 -11.47
CA GLY A 5 -1.60 -0.22 -12.85
C GLY A 5 -0.78 0.69 -13.76
N CYS A 6 -0.33 1.85 -13.25
CA CYS A 6 0.39 2.85 -14.02
C CYS A 6 1.88 2.97 -13.65
N HIS A 7 2.46 2.01 -12.92
CA HIS A 7 3.88 2.11 -12.51
C HIS A 7 4.84 2.27 -13.70
N HIS A 8 4.50 1.69 -14.84
CA HIS A 8 5.28 1.75 -16.08
C HIS A 8 5.42 3.17 -16.66
N GLU A 9 4.62 4.14 -16.21
CA GLU A 9 4.69 5.54 -16.65
C GLU A 9 5.77 6.33 -15.92
N PHE A 10 6.26 5.82 -14.78
CA PHE A 10 7.26 6.50 -13.96
C PHE A 10 8.65 5.96 -14.24
N GLU A 11 9.62 6.87 -14.42
CA GLU A 11 11.04 6.49 -14.57
C GLU A 11 11.58 5.85 -13.28
N ASN A 12 11.28 6.46 -12.13
CA ASN A 12 11.67 5.97 -10.82
C ASN A 12 10.56 5.11 -10.21
N ARG A 13 10.86 3.83 -9.99
CA ARG A 13 9.93 2.84 -9.42
C ARG A 13 10.61 2.19 -8.23
N VAL A 14 10.20 2.59 -7.04
CA VAL A 14 10.79 2.12 -5.79
C VAL A 14 9.80 1.19 -5.11
N CYS A 15 10.23 -0.02 -4.71
CA CYS A 15 9.38 -0.94 -3.98
C CYS A 15 10.16 -1.79 -2.98
N HIS A 16 9.44 -2.40 -2.04
CA HIS A 16 10.01 -3.43 -1.19
C HIS A 16 10.35 -4.68 -2.01
N ARG A 17 11.38 -5.42 -1.60
CA ARG A 17 11.84 -6.62 -2.32
C ARG A 17 10.73 -7.64 -2.54
N CYS A 18 9.86 -7.82 -1.55
CA CYS A 18 8.74 -8.76 -1.61
C CYS A 18 7.72 -8.48 -2.73
N GLU A 19 7.66 -7.25 -3.25
CA GLU A 19 6.75 -6.89 -4.36
C GLU A 19 7.46 -6.80 -5.71
N ALA A 20 8.79 -6.89 -5.75
CA ALA A 20 9.57 -6.65 -6.97
C ALA A 20 9.19 -7.60 -8.12
N ASP A 21 8.94 -8.87 -7.80
CA ASP A 21 8.53 -9.89 -8.77
C ASP A 21 7.14 -9.60 -9.36
N LEU A 22 6.22 -9.11 -8.52
CA LEU A 22 4.86 -8.73 -8.95
C LEU A 22 4.94 -7.55 -9.94
N LEU A 23 5.78 -6.55 -9.66
CA LEU A 23 6.01 -5.41 -10.55
C LEU A 23 6.69 -5.83 -11.86
N ALA A 24 7.63 -6.77 -11.81
CA ALA A 24 8.38 -7.23 -12.98
C ALA A 24 7.56 -8.17 -13.89
N ALA A 25 6.68 -8.98 -13.30
CA ALA A 25 5.88 -9.99 -14.00
C ALA A 25 4.40 -9.99 -13.54
N PRO A 26 3.65 -8.90 -13.81
CA PRO A 26 2.24 -8.85 -13.48
C PRO A 26 1.44 -9.84 -14.33
N THR A 27 0.49 -10.50 -13.70
CA THR A 27 -0.52 -11.36 -14.32
C THR A 27 -1.89 -10.88 -13.86
N ARG A 28 -2.94 -11.14 -14.63
CA ARG A 28 -4.29 -10.74 -14.23
C ARG A 28 -4.71 -11.32 -12.86
N LYS A 29 -4.17 -12.49 -12.50
CA LYS A 29 -4.39 -13.13 -11.21
C LYS A 29 -3.70 -12.38 -10.07
N ASN A 30 -2.39 -12.12 -10.17
CA ASN A 30 -1.62 -11.51 -9.07
C ASN A 30 -1.89 -10.01 -8.91
N THR A 31 -2.38 -9.32 -9.95
CA THR A 31 -2.84 -7.92 -9.82
C THR A 31 -4.31 -7.81 -9.46
N LEU A 32 -4.99 -8.96 -9.29
CA LEU A 32 -6.44 -9.06 -9.10
C LEU A 32 -7.25 -8.40 -10.23
N ALA A 33 -6.68 -8.24 -11.43
CA ALA A 33 -7.44 -7.76 -12.57
C ALA A 33 -8.51 -8.77 -13.01
N ASP A 34 -8.31 -10.07 -12.76
CA ASP A 34 -9.31 -11.10 -13.09
C ASP A 34 -10.66 -10.89 -12.40
N PRO A 35 -10.74 -10.78 -11.06
CA PRO A 35 -12.02 -10.57 -10.38
C PRO A 35 -12.53 -9.14 -10.43
N TYR A 36 -11.66 -8.13 -10.60
CA TYR A 36 -12.05 -6.72 -10.47
C TYR A 36 -12.17 -5.94 -11.77
N VAL A 37 -11.47 -6.32 -12.86
CA VAL A 37 -11.58 -5.59 -14.13
C VAL A 37 -12.61 -6.28 -15.01
N THR A 38 -13.87 -5.87 -14.82
CA THR A 38 -15.03 -6.27 -15.61
C THR A 38 -15.64 -5.06 -16.30
N ASP A 39 -16.57 -5.25 -17.24
CA ASP A 39 -17.27 -4.12 -17.86
C ASP A 39 -18.16 -3.37 -16.86
N GLU A 40 -18.57 -4.04 -15.77
CA GLU A 40 -19.50 -3.51 -14.75
C GLU A 40 -18.88 -2.42 -13.88
N ILE A 41 -17.55 -2.33 -13.77
CA ILE A 41 -16.90 -1.27 -12.99
C ILE A 41 -16.95 0.09 -13.70
N PHE A 42 -17.34 0.13 -14.98
CA PHE A 42 -17.36 1.34 -15.79
C PHE A 42 -18.78 1.89 -15.93
N THR A 43 -18.99 3.15 -15.54
CA THR A 43 -20.22 3.89 -15.90
C THR A 43 -20.29 4.21 -17.39
N LYS A 44 -19.12 4.25 -18.04
CA LYS A 44 -18.95 4.37 -19.49
C LYS A 44 -17.68 3.63 -19.89
N LEU A 45 -17.81 2.70 -20.83
CA LEU A 45 -16.66 1.93 -21.32
C LEU A 45 -15.61 2.85 -21.97
N PRO A 46 -14.31 2.57 -21.77
CA PRO A 46 -13.25 3.21 -22.53
C PRO A 46 -13.47 3.04 -24.05
N PRO A 47 -12.98 3.98 -24.88
CA PRO A 47 -13.15 3.87 -26.31
C PRO A 47 -12.51 2.60 -26.87
N LEU A 48 -13.08 2.09 -27.97
CA LEU A 48 -12.48 0.97 -28.70
C LEU A 48 -11.04 1.30 -29.11
N PRO A 49 -10.12 0.32 -29.11
CA PRO A 49 -10.36 -1.13 -28.99
C PRO A 49 -10.24 -1.70 -27.56
N TYR A 50 -10.66 -0.97 -26.51
CA TYR A 50 -10.64 -1.50 -25.14
C TYR A 50 -11.47 -2.79 -24.96
N SER A 51 -10.97 -3.71 -24.13
CA SER A 51 -11.71 -4.86 -23.63
C SER A 51 -11.23 -5.23 -22.22
N SER A 52 -12.16 -5.35 -21.26
CA SER A 52 -11.87 -5.68 -19.86
C SER A 52 -11.24 -7.07 -19.69
N THR A 53 -11.63 -8.04 -20.53
CA THR A 53 -11.12 -9.42 -20.48
C THR A 53 -9.66 -9.52 -20.91
N THR A 54 -9.19 -8.57 -21.72
CA THR A 54 -7.80 -8.51 -22.18
C THR A 54 -6.97 -7.44 -21.46
N TYR A 55 -7.56 -6.67 -20.55
CA TYR A 55 -6.82 -5.70 -19.76
C TYR A 55 -5.69 -6.41 -19.00
N ALA A 56 -4.49 -5.84 -19.06
CA ALA A 56 -3.34 -6.32 -18.34
C ALA A 56 -2.55 -5.13 -17.81
N VAL A 57 -2.07 -5.25 -16.58
CA VAL A 57 -1.10 -4.29 -16.05
C VAL A 57 0.23 -4.49 -16.79
N LYS A 58 0.80 -3.40 -17.29
CA LYS A 58 2.08 -3.45 -17.99
C LYS A 58 3.20 -3.68 -16.98
N ALA A 59 4.11 -4.61 -17.30
CA ALA A 59 5.31 -4.87 -16.51
C ALA A 59 6.11 -3.59 -16.27
N ALA A 60 6.49 -3.38 -15.02
CA ALA A 60 7.17 -2.19 -14.55
C ALA A 60 8.21 -2.55 -13.47
N PRO A 61 9.30 -3.27 -13.83
CA PRO A 61 10.32 -3.70 -12.87
C PRO A 61 10.84 -2.52 -12.04
N ALA A 62 11.00 -2.73 -10.73
CA ALA A 62 11.52 -1.71 -9.83
C ALA A 62 12.90 -1.23 -10.29
N THR A 63 13.13 0.08 -10.25
CA THR A 63 14.45 0.68 -10.49
C THR A 63 15.29 0.74 -9.21
N ARG A 64 14.65 0.72 -8.05
CA ARG A 64 15.30 0.66 -6.74
C ARG A 64 14.51 -0.24 -5.81
N ILE A 65 15.22 -1.10 -5.10
CA ILE A 65 14.67 -1.88 -3.99
C ILE A 65 14.94 -1.13 -2.70
N VAL A 66 13.96 -1.13 -1.80
CA VAL A 66 14.10 -0.63 -0.42
C VAL A 66 13.74 -1.72 0.57
N GLU A 67 14.35 -1.64 1.75
CA GLU A 67 14.10 -2.49 2.90
C GLU A 67 13.69 -1.64 4.11
N ASP A 68 13.38 -2.29 5.23
CA ASP A 68 13.11 -1.60 6.49
C ASP A 68 14.29 -0.70 6.92
N GLY A 69 13.98 0.53 7.34
CA GLY A 69 14.96 1.50 7.83
C GLY A 69 15.70 2.28 6.72
N ASP A 70 15.50 1.91 5.45
CA ASP A 70 16.02 2.73 4.33
C ASP A 70 15.38 4.12 4.33
N VAL A 71 16.06 5.09 3.71
CA VAL A 71 15.56 6.46 3.59
C VAL A 71 15.32 6.83 2.13
N ILE A 72 14.14 7.39 1.89
CA ILE A 72 13.81 8.14 0.67
C ILE A 72 14.19 9.60 0.92
N ASP A 73 15.28 10.01 0.29
CA ASP A 73 15.82 11.37 0.35
C ASP A 73 15.27 12.20 -0.82
N LEU A 74 14.54 13.28 -0.49
CA LEU A 74 13.98 14.24 -1.43
C LEU A 74 14.67 15.61 -1.32
N GLY A 75 15.81 15.70 -0.63
CA GLY A 75 16.55 16.93 -0.33
C GLY A 75 16.19 17.48 1.04
N ASP A 76 15.19 18.37 1.11
CA ASP A 76 14.76 18.97 2.38
C ASP A 76 13.83 18.07 3.21
N ARG A 77 13.40 16.94 2.63
CA ARG A 77 12.51 15.96 3.25
C ARG A 77 13.07 14.56 3.18
N HIS A 78 12.94 13.84 4.28
CA HIS A 78 13.48 12.50 4.46
C HIS A 78 12.41 11.58 5.03
N PHE A 79 12.14 10.49 4.32
CA PHE A 79 11.15 9.51 4.74
C PHE A 79 11.84 8.17 5.03
N GLU A 80 11.75 7.74 6.28
CA GLU A 80 12.13 6.39 6.68
C GLU A 80 11.10 5.39 6.16
N VAL A 81 11.59 4.35 5.49
CA VAL A 81 10.79 3.20 5.08
C VAL A 81 10.56 2.32 6.30
N ILE A 82 9.30 2.12 6.63
CA ILE A 82 8.85 1.19 7.67
C ILE A 82 8.21 0.01 6.97
N HIS A 83 8.83 -1.16 7.03
CA HIS A 83 8.22 -2.38 6.51
C HIS A 83 7.01 -2.77 7.37
N THR A 84 5.87 -2.87 6.72
CA THR A 84 4.56 -3.14 7.33
C THR A 84 3.86 -4.30 6.62
N PRO A 85 4.42 -5.53 6.69
CA PRO A 85 3.76 -6.69 6.11
C PRO A 85 2.44 -6.96 6.83
N GLY A 86 1.45 -7.47 6.12
CA GLY A 86 0.15 -7.79 6.70
C GLY A 86 -0.97 -7.70 5.69
N HIS A 87 -1.18 -6.51 5.12
CA HIS A 87 -2.08 -6.34 3.97
C HIS A 87 -1.51 -7.00 2.71
N SER A 88 -0.20 -6.84 2.50
CA SER A 88 0.61 -7.53 1.51
C SER A 88 1.99 -7.87 2.09
N PRO A 89 2.77 -8.78 1.49
CA PRO A 89 4.08 -9.17 2.00
C PRO A 89 5.13 -8.05 1.99
N GLY A 90 5.06 -7.12 1.04
CA GLY A 90 5.99 -6.00 0.92
C GLY A 90 5.36 -4.63 1.15
N GLY A 91 4.22 -4.57 1.84
CA GLY A 91 3.63 -3.30 2.29
C GLY A 91 4.65 -2.47 3.08
N ILE A 92 4.73 -1.18 2.79
CA ILE A 92 5.58 -0.23 3.51
C ILE A 92 4.77 1.00 3.91
N ALA A 93 5.18 1.63 5.00
CA ALA A 93 4.83 3.00 5.33
C ALA A 93 6.06 3.91 5.14
N LEU A 94 5.80 5.19 4.86
CA LEU A 94 6.84 6.24 4.76
C LEU A 94 6.66 7.23 5.90
N TRP A 95 7.65 7.30 6.77
CA TRP A 95 7.62 8.10 7.99
C TRP A 95 8.56 9.29 7.92
N GLU A 96 8.04 10.50 8.07
CA GLU A 96 8.85 11.71 8.21
C GLU A 96 8.82 12.22 9.65
N LYS A 97 9.90 11.93 10.37
CA LYS A 97 10.08 12.33 11.78
C LYS A 97 10.00 13.84 12.00
N ALA A 98 10.50 14.64 11.06
CA ALA A 98 10.59 16.10 11.21
C ALA A 98 9.22 16.79 11.32
N THR A 99 8.21 16.28 10.63
CA THR A 99 6.87 16.90 10.55
C THR A 99 5.78 16.07 11.24
N GLY A 100 6.10 14.81 11.57
CA GLY A 100 5.15 13.85 12.08
C GLY A 100 4.20 13.29 11.03
N ILE A 101 4.58 13.28 9.74
CA ILE A 101 3.75 12.75 8.65
C ILE A 101 4.05 11.27 8.43
N LEU A 102 2.99 10.46 8.39
CA LEU A 102 3.04 9.05 7.98
C LEU A 102 2.20 8.85 6.72
N PHE A 103 2.79 8.32 5.65
CA PHE A 103 2.03 7.67 4.58
C PHE A 103 1.96 6.19 4.92
N SER A 104 0.80 5.71 5.36
CA SER A 104 0.66 4.34 5.87
C SER A 104 0.37 3.31 4.78
N GLY A 105 0.01 3.72 3.57
CA GLY A 105 -0.50 2.80 2.56
C GLY A 105 -1.77 2.09 3.07
N ASP A 106 -1.95 0.83 2.68
CA ASP A 106 -3.18 0.07 2.94
C ASP A 106 -3.18 -0.69 4.28
N ILE A 107 -2.12 -0.56 5.09
CA ILE A 107 -2.07 -1.21 6.41
C ILE A 107 -3.01 -0.54 7.43
N VAL A 108 -3.20 0.79 7.37
CA VAL A 108 -4.08 1.52 8.29
C VAL A 108 -4.60 2.83 7.72
N TYR A 109 -5.91 3.01 7.80
CA TYR A 109 -6.64 4.22 7.41
C TYR A 109 -7.96 4.34 8.19
N ASP A 110 -8.59 5.53 8.20
CA ASP A 110 -9.83 5.77 8.95
C ASP A 110 -11.06 5.26 8.18
N GLY A 111 -11.16 3.93 8.10
CA GLY A 111 -12.21 3.22 7.36
C GLY A 111 -12.14 1.71 7.57
N PRO A 112 -12.96 0.93 6.84
CA PRO A 112 -12.91 -0.53 6.88
C PRO A 112 -11.59 -1.06 6.31
N LEU A 113 -10.76 -1.62 7.19
CA LEU A 113 -9.49 -2.25 6.79
C LEU A 113 -9.76 -3.52 5.98
N ILE A 114 -9.02 -3.70 4.89
CA ILE A 114 -9.05 -4.90 4.07
C ILE A 114 -7.90 -5.80 4.51
N GLU A 115 -8.24 -6.97 5.06
CA GLU A 115 -7.32 -7.81 5.81
C GLU A 115 -7.23 -9.25 5.27
N ASP A 116 -8.04 -9.58 4.28
CA ASP A 116 -8.27 -10.92 3.75
C ASP A 116 -7.92 -11.01 2.26
N THR A 117 -6.96 -10.21 1.81
CA THR A 117 -6.41 -10.33 0.45
C THR A 117 -5.65 -11.65 0.30
N TYR A 118 -5.45 -12.11 -0.93
CA TYR A 118 -4.90 -13.44 -1.24
C TYR A 118 -3.48 -13.71 -0.67
N HIS A 119 -2.76 -12.66 -0.30
CA HIS A 119 -1.41 -12.69 0.27
C HIS A 119 -1.31 -11.95 1.61
N ALA A 120 -2.45 -11.64 2.24
CA ALA A 120 -2.45 -11.07 3.57
C ALA A 120 -1.97 -12.08 4.62
N ASN A 121 -1.37 -11.57 5.70
CA ASN A 121 -0.92 -12.37 6.84
C ASN A 121 -1.32 -11.69 8.15
N ALA A 122 -2.24 -12.31 8.90
CA ALA A 122 -2.77 -11.75 10.13
C ALA A 122 -1.71 -11.53 11.22
N THR A 123 -0.74 -12.45 11.35
CA THR A 123 0.33 -12.33 12.36
C THR A 123 1.26 -11.16 12.03
N ASP A 124 1.60 -10.99 10.76
CA ASP A 124 2.41 -9.86 10.29
C ASP A 124 1.65 -8.54 10.46
N TYR A 125 0.36 -8.55 10.13
CA TYR A 125 -0.53 -7.39 10.30
C TYR A 125 -0.52 -6.89 11.75
N VAL A 126 -0.66 -7.80 12.73
CA VAL A 126 -0.61 -7.44 14.15
C VAL A 126 0.73 -6.80 14.51
N ARG A 127 1.86 -7.37 14.11
CA ARG A 127 3.20 -6.81 14.39
C ARG A 127 3.38 -5.43 13.76
N SER A 128 2.89 -5.25 12.54
CA SER A 128 2.91 -3.96 11.84
C SER A 128 2.07 -2.91 12.56
N MET A 129 0.86 -3.27 12.99
CA MET A 129 -0.03 -2.39 13.74
C MET A 129 0.56 -1.98 15.10
N GLU A 130 1.15 -2.93 15.84
CA GLU A 130 1.87 -2.63 17.09
C GLU A 130 3.00 -1.63 16.87
N ARG A 131 3.82 -1.83 15.83
CA ARG A 131 4.90 -0.90 15.49
C ARG A 131 4.39 0.49 15.14
N LEU A 132 3.31 0.59 14.37
CA LEU A 132 2.72 1.88 13.98
C LEU A 132 2.06 2.61 15.16
N TYR A 133 1.50 1.87 16.13
CA TYR A 133 0.87 2.44 17.33
C TYR A 133 1.83 3.34 18.14
N ASP A 134 3.10 2.92 18.25
CA ASP A 134 4.12 3.59 19.04
C ASP A 134 4.74 4.81 18.34
N LEU A 135 4.48 5.01 17.04
CA LEU A 135 5.02 6.15 16.31
C LEU A 135 4.39 7.47 16.78
N PRO A 136 5.19 8.54 16.96
CA PRO A 136 4.70 9.85 17.34
C PRO A 136 4.11 10.60 16.13
N VAL A 137 3.21 9.97 15.39
CA VAL A 137 2.58 10.56 14.20
C VAL A 137 1.68 11.73 14.60
N ARG A 138 1.67 12.76 13.75
CA ARG A 138 0.80 13.94 13.87
C ARG A 138 -0.34 13.87 12.85
N VAL A 139 -0.02 13.49 11.61
CA VAL A 139 -0.97 13.33 10.51
C VAL A 139 -0.66 12.04 9.76
N VAL A 140 -1.70 11.31 9.38
CA VAL A 140 -1.58 10.08 8.60
C VAL A 140 -2.34 10.20 7.28
N HIS A 141 -1.68 9.79 6.21
CA HIS A 141 -2.23 9.65 4.87
C HIS A 141 -2.30 8.16 4.54
N GLY A 142 -3.50 7.59 4.66
CA GLY A 142 -3.77 6.21 4.26
C GLY A 142 -3.81 6.04 2.74
N GLY A 143 -3.72 4.80 2.25
CA GLY A 143 -3.98 4.48 0.85
C GLY A 143 -5.44 4.69 0.45
N HIS A 144 -6.34 4.76 1.43
CA HIS A 144 -7.75 5.07 1.28
C HIS A 144 -8.25 6.09 2.32
N PHE A 145 -9.42 6.68 2.05
CA PHE A 145 -10.14 7.62 2.91
C PHE A 145 -9.40 8.95 3.17
N ALA A 146 -10.02 9.83 3.97
CA ALA A 146 -9.45 11.12 4.31
C ALA A 146 -8.26 10.97 5.28
N SER A 147 -7.36 11.95 5.24
CA SER A 147 -6.28 12.04 6.21
C SER A 147 -6.81 12.31 7.62
N TYR A 148 -6.11 11.80 8.64
CA TYR A 148 -6.54 11.87 10.03
C TYR A 148 -5.38 12.18 10.97
N GLY A 149 -5.71 12.61 12.19
CA GLY A 149 -4.73 13.02 13.20
C GLY A 149 -4.15 11.85 14.01
N GLY A 150 -3.04 12.10 14.71
CA GLY A 150 -2.33 11.07 15.49
C GLY A 150 -3.12 10.49 16.67
N GLU A 151 -4.03 11.23 17.29
CA GLU A 151 -4.95 10.68 18.30
C GLU A 151 -5.84 9.61 17.69
N ARG A 152 -6.52 9.96 16.59
CA ARG A 152 -7.37 9.05 15.83
C ARG A 152 -6.61 7.81 15.34
N HIS A 153 -5.35 7.97 14.93
CA HIS A 153 -4.48 6.84 14.57
C HIS A 153 -4.33 5.81 15.69
N ARG A 154 -4.00 6.28 16.90
CA ARG A 154 -3.88 5.40 18.07
C ARG A 154 -5.21 4.75 18.43
N GLU A 155 -6.32 5.47 18.31
CA GLU A 155 -7.65 4.91 18.55
C GLU A 155 -8.00 3.77 17.58
N ILE A 156 -7.77 3.98 16.28
CA ILE A 156 -8.01 2.98 15.24
C ILE A 156 -7.22 1.72 15.53
N ILE A 157 -5.90 1.86 15.73
CA ILE A 157 -5.01 0.71 15.96
C ILE A 157 -5.37 0.00 17.27
N LYS A 158 -5.59 0.74 18.36
CA LYS A 158 -5.96 0.17 19.66
C LYS A 158 -7.29 -0.58 19.60
N SER A 159 -8.28 -0.03 18.91
CA SER A 159 -9.58 -0.70 18.72
C SER A 159 -9.44 -1.96 17.87
N TRP A 160 -8.60 -1.92 16.84
CA TRP A 160 -8.33 -3.04 15.96
C TRP A 160 -7.58 -4.19 16.67
N LEU A 161 -6.56 -3.88 17.47
CA LEU A 161 -5.76 -4.86 18.23
C LEU A 161 -6.63 -5.56 19.29
N ARG A 162 -7.50 -4.83 19.99
CA ARG A 162 -8.41 -5.38 21.00
C ARG A 162 -9.37 -6.45 20.48
N LYS A 163 -9.67 -6.45 19.18
CA LYS A 163 -10.54 -7.46 18.56
C LYS A 163 -9.81 -8.77 18.24
N ARG A 164 -8.49 -8.82 18.43
CA ARG A 164 -7.59 -9.93 18.06
C ARG A 164 -6.87 -10.58 19.25
N THR A 165 -7.03 -10.00 20.43
CA THR A 165 -6.72 -10.58 21.74
C THR A 165 -7.95 -11.25 22.32
#